data_AF-E6PTS9-F1
#
_entry.id   AF-E6PTS9-F1
#
_cell.length_a   1.000
_cell.length_b   1.000
_cell.length_c   1.000
_cell.angle_alpha   90.00
_cell.angle_beta   90.00
_cell.angle_gamma   90.00
#
_symmetry.space_group_name_H-M   'P 1'
#
loop_
_entity.id
_entity.type
_entity.pdbx_description
1 polymer ?
#
loop_
_entity_poly.entity_id
_entity_poly.type
_entity_poly.pdbx_seq_one_letter_code
_entity_poly.pdbx_strand_id
1 'polypeptide(L)'
;MPRRAGAGKTPPSRPLPLQALDHATGYLMAAVAIRGLTRRLAQGEATQGLLSLARSAKVLMECDAKPDEARLAGETGADPMPQLEHTAWGLAHRIAGPLRIAGVDLRWDPPAGRLGAAASRWP
;
A
#
# COMPACT_ATOMS: atom_id res chain seq x y z
N MET A 1 -45.66 5.78 -27.94
CA MET A 1 -44.24 5.61 -27.59
C MET A 1 -44.10 5.58 -26.07
N PRO A 2 -43.90 4.43 -25.41
CA PRO A 2 -43.74 4.41 -23.95
C PRO A 2 -42.31 4.81 -23.57
N ARG A 3 -42.18 5.74 -22.60
CA ARG A 3 -40.92 6.18 -21.99
C ARG A 3 -40.27 5.02 -21.23
N ARG A 4 -39.01 4.71 -21.52
CA ARG A 4 -38.19 3.81 -20.70
C ARG A 4 -38.04 4.41 -19.31
N ALA A 5 -38.39 3.63 -18.28
CA ALA A 5 -38.09 3.93 -16.90
C ALA A 5 -36.57 4.14 -16.73
N GLY A 6 -36.20 5.26 -16.12
CA GLY A 6 -34.80 5.58 -15.85
C GLY A 6 -34.18 4.50 -14.97
N ALA A 7 -33.02 3.99 -15.38
CA ALA A 7 -32.18 3.15 -14.53
C ALA A 7 -31.99 3.86 -13.19
N GLY A 8 -32.37 3.19 -12.10
CA GLY A 8 -32.18 3.70 -10.75
C GLY A 8 -30.72 4.14 -10.59
N LYS A 9 -30.51 5.37 -10.10
CA LYS A 9 -29.19 5.97 -9.90
C LYS A 9 -28.37 5.05 -9.00
N THR A 10 -27.36 4.39 -9.55
CA THR A 10 -26.34 3.71 -8.75
C THR A 10 -25.69 4.77 -7.85
N PRO A 11 -25.58 4.55 -6.53
CA PRO A 11 -24.90 5.50 -5.68
C PRO A 11 -23.45 5.68 -6.17
N PRO A 12 -22.90 6.90 -6.10
CA PRO A 12 -21.52 7.14 -6.50
C PRO A 12 -20.59 6.24 -5.70
N SER A 13 -19.58 5.67 -6.36
CA SER A 13 -18.51 4.95 -5.68
C SER A 13 -17.86 5.89 -4.67
N ARG A 14 -17.83 5.49 -3.41
CA ARG A 14 -17.06 6.23 -2.40
C ARG A 14 -15.60 5.81 -2.57
N PRO A 15 -14.68 6.74 -2.88
CA PRO A 15 -13.27 6.41 -2.92
C PRO A 15 -12.86 5.91 -1.54
N LEU A 16 -11.97 4.92 -1.50
CA LEU A 16 -11.37 4.50 -0.24
C LEU A 16 -10.66 5.72 0.38
N PRO A 17 -10.79 5.96 1.70
CA PRO A 17 -10.23 7.13 2.36
C PRO A 17 -8.68 7.13 2.36
N LEU A 18 -8.09 6.00 2.00
CA LEU A 18 -6.66 5.75 1.90
C LEU A 18 -6.38 4.94 0.62
N GLN A 19 -5.16 5.03 0.11
CA GLN A 19 -4.59 4.14 -0.90
C GLN A 19 -4.36 2.70 -0.36
N ALA A 20 -5.33 2.14 0.36
CA ALA A 20 -5.23 0.84 1.03
C ALA A 20 -4.97 -0.27 0.01
N LEU A 21 -5.62 -0.19 -1.16
CA LEU A 21 -5.42 -1.15 -2.23
C LEU A 21 -4.00 -1.07 -2.81
N ASP A 22 -3.51 0.15 -3.08
CA ASP A 22 -2.16 0.35 -3.60
C ASP A 22 -1.11 -0.14 -2.61
N HIS A 23 -1.29 0.13 -1.31
CA HIS A 23 -0.41 -0.36 -0.26
C HIS A 23 -0.42 -1.89 -0.17
N ALA A 24 -1.60 -2.52 -0.18
CA ALA A 24 -1.71 -3.97 -0.12
C ALA A 24 -1.00 -4.63 -1.32
N THR A 25 -1.23 -4.14 -2.54
CA THR A 25 -0.53 -4.63 -3.73
C THR A 25 0.97 -4.35 -3.65
N GLY A 26 1.37 -3.19 -3.14
CA GLY A 26 2.77 -2.84 -2.84
C GLY A 26 3.47 -3.86 -1.94
N TYR A 27 2.83 -4.26 -0.83
CA TYR A 27 3.38 -5.28 0.07
C TYR A 27 3.45 -6.66 -0.58
N LEU A 28 2.48 -7.03 -1.41
CA LEU A 28 2.54 -8.27 -2.17
C LEU A 28 3.72 -8.25 -3.17
N MET A 29 3.98 -7.11 -3.84
CA MET A 29 5.15 -6.95 -4.72
C MET A 29 6.45 -7.11 -3.93
N ALA A 30 6.57 -6.46 -2.77
CA ALA A 30 7.73 -6.59 -1.90
C ALA A 30 7.93 -8.04 -1.43
N ALA A 31 6.86 -8.74 -1.06
CA ALA A 31 6.92 -10.14 -0.66
C ALA A 31 7.39 -11.07 -1.80
N VAL A 32 6.95 -10.83 -3.04
CA VAL A 32 7.46 -11.57 -4.20
C VAL A 32 8.94 -11.32 -4.40
N ALA A 33 9.40 -10.06 -4.32
CA ALA A 33 10.79 -9.70 -4.50
C ALA A 33 11.70 -10.37 -3.45
N ILE A 34 11.34 -10.28 -2.16
CA ILE A 34 12.10 -10.89 -1.06
C ILE A 34 12.16 -12.42 -1.24
N ARG A 35 11.02 -13.07 -1.49
CA ARG A 35 10.99 -14.54 -1.71
C ARG A 35 11.78 -14.95 -2.94
N GLY A 36 11.75 -14.15 -3.99
CA GLY A 36 12.53 -14.37 -5.21
C GLY A 36 14.02 -14.31 -4.95
N LEU A 37 14.49 -13.31 -4.18
CA LEU A 37 15.89 -13.21 -3.76
C LEU A 37 16.30 -14.41 -2.91
N THR A 38 15.47 -14.83 -1.94
CA THR A 38 15.74 -16.03 -1.14
C THR A 38 15.89 -17.28 -2.00
N ARG A 39 14.98 -17.50 -2.97
CA ARG A 39 15.06 -18.63 -3.90
C ARG A 39 16.30 -18.56 -4.79
N ARG A 40 16.64 -17.37 -5.30
CA ARG A 40 17.82 -17.19 -6.13
C ARG A 40 19.10 -17.53 -5.37
N LEU A 41 19.20 -17.10 -4.11
CA LEU A 41 20.36 -17.39 -3.26
C LEU A 41 20.45 -18.87 -2.87
N ALA A 42 19.32 -19.52 -2.58
CA ALA A 42 19.30 -20.91 -2.12
C ALA A 42 19.39 -21.94 -3.27
N GLN A 43 18.83 -21.62 -4.44
CA GLN A 43 18.57 -22.59 -5.52
C GLN A 43 19.09 -22.13 -6.88
N GLY A 44 19.55 -20.88 -7.03
CA GLY A 44 19.96 -20.32 -8.33
C GLY A 44 18.81 -19.93 -9.26
N GLU A 45 17.56 -20.07 -8.80
CA GLU A 45 16.36 -19.85 -9.63
C GLU A 45 15.88 -18.39 -9.63
N ALA A 46 15.46 -17.90 -10.80
CA ALA A 46 14.79 -16.60 -10.89
C ALA A 46 13.30 -16.73 -10.56
N THR A 47 12.69 -15.67 -10.03
CA THR A 47 11.25 -15.61 -9.74
C THR A 47 10.62 -14.42 -10.44
N GLN A 48 9.44 -14.62 -11.03
CA GLN A 48 8.60 -13.57 -11.59
C GLN A 48 7.22 -13.60 -10.93
N GLY A 49 6.69 -12.42 -10.58
CA GLY A 49 5.31 -12.28 -10.14
C GLY A 49 4.61 -11.18 -10.92
N LEU A 50 3.41 -11.46 -11.42
CA LEU A 50 2.53 -10.45 -11.99
C LEU A 50 1.45 -10.11 -10.97
N LEU A 51 1.36 -8.83 -10.63
CA LEU A 51 0.41 -8.34 -9.65
C LEU A 51 -0.50 -7.29 -10.29
N SER A 52 -1.73 -7.20 -9.80
CA SER A 52 -2.75 -6.31 -10.32
C SER A 52 -3.59 -5.78 -9.16
N LEU A 53 -3.83 -4.47 -9.14
CA LEU A 53 -4.72 -3.82 -8.19
C LEU A 53 -6.12 -4.45 -8.24
N ALA A 54 -6.66 -4.71 -9.44
CA ALA A 54 -7.97 -5.32 -9.60
C ALA A 54 -8.02 -6.74 -9.01
N ARG A 55 -6.95 -7.52 -9.17
CA ARG A 55 -6.85 -8.86 -8.56
C ARG A 55 -6.74 -8.77 -7.04
N SER A 56 -5.95 -7.83 -6.51
CA SER A 56 -5.86 -7.58 -5.06
C SER A 56 -7.21 -7.17 -4.48
N ALA A 57 -7.97 -6.30 -5.15
CA ALA A 57 -9.31 -5.91 -4.73
C ALA A 57 -10.26 -7.10 -4.72
N LYS A 58 -10.24 -7.92 -5.78
CA LYS A 58 -11.04 -9.14 -5.87
C LYS A 58 -10.75 -10.09 -4.70
N VAL A 59 -9.49 -10.34 -4.39
CA VAL A 59 -9.11 -11.20 -3.25
C VAL A 59 -9.65 -10.64 -1.94
N LEU A 60 -9.51 -9.33 -1.69
CA LEU A 60 -10.05 -8.69 -0.48
C LEU A 60 -11.57 -8.80 -0.39
N MET A 61 -12.29 -8.73 -1.51
CA MET A 61 -13.74 -8.90 -1.56
C MET A 61 -14.20 -10.35 -1.38
N GLU A 62 -13.38 -11.32 -1.81
CA GLU A 62 -13.62 -12.75 -1.65
C GLU A 62 -13.22 -13.27 -0.26
N CYS A 63 -12.37 -12.54 0.46
CA CYS A 63 -12.07 -12.82 1.85
C CYS A 63 -13.32 -12.62 2.70
N ASP A 64 -13.85 -13.72 3.25
CA ASP A 64 -14.85 -13.70 4.33
C ASP A 64 -14.20 -13.29 5.67
N ALA A 65 -13.57 -12.11 5.66
CA ALA A 65 -13.10 -11.48 6.87
C ALA A 65 -14.32 -10.98 7.61
N LYS A 66 -14.77 -11.73 8.62
CA LYS A 66 -15.66 -11.17 9.63
C LYS A 66 -14.94 -9.96 10.19
N PRO A 67 -15.48 -8.73 10.03
CA PRO A 67 -14.86 -7.58 10.65
C PRO A 67 -14.78 -7.92 12.13
N ASP A 68 -13.55 -8.03 12.64
CA ASP A 68 -13.36 -8.07 14.07
C ASP A 68 -13.93 -6.74 14.58
N GLU A 69 -15.03 -6.81 15.33
CA GLU A 69 -15.62 -5.61 15.95
C GLU A 69 -14.65 -4.97 16.95
N ALA A 70 -13.52 -5.63 17.25
CA ALA A 70 -12.36 -5.00 17.86
C ALA A 70 -11.97 -3.74 17.09
N ARG A 71 -12.26 -2.61 17.71
CA ARG A 71 -11.82 -1.29 17.28
C ARG A 71 -10.31 -1.34 17.05
N LEU A 72 -9.84 -0.77 15.93
CA LEU A 72 -8.41 -0.55 15.70
C LEU A 72 -7.81 0.08 16.96
N ALA A 73 -6.71 -0.49 17.44
CA ALA A 73 -5.99 0.06 18.57
C ALA A 73 -5.63 1.53 18.27
N GLY A 74 -5.69 2.37 19.30
CA GLY A 74 -5.23 3.75 19.18
C GLY A 74 -3.74 3.79 18.87
N GLU A 75 -3.32 4.82 18.15
CA GLU A 75 -1.89 5.08 17.91
C GLU A 75 -1.14 5.23 19.22
N THR A 76 0.05 4.65 19.26
CA THR A 76 0.99 4.66 20.36
C THR A 76 2.28 5.36 19.95
N GLY A 77 3.08 5.78 20.94
CA GLY A 77 4.39 6.39 20.66
C GLY A 77 5.40 5.44 19.98
N ALA A 78 5.08 4.16 19.83
CA ALA A 78 5.92 3.17 19.14
C ALA A 78 5.60 3.04 17.64
N ASP A 79 4.47 3.57 17.18
CA ASP A 79 4.05 3.50 15.78
C ASP A 79 4.86 4.44 14.86
N PRO A 80 5.17 5.69 15.25
CA PRO A 80 6.06 6.53 14.45
C PRO A 80 7.53 6.16 14.62
N MET A 81 8.30 6.27 13.54
CA MET A 81 9.76 6.29 13.59
C MET A 81 10.25 7.52 14.35
N PRO A 82 11.32 7.41 15.17
CA PRO A 82 11.79 8.50 16.01
C PRO A 82 12.37 9.68 15.21
N GLN A 83 12.77 9.46 13.96
CA GLN A 83 13.34 10.48 13.10
C GLN A 83 12.27 11.46 12.60
N LEU A 84 12.52 12.75 12.80
CA LEU A 84 11.75 13.83 12.19
C LEU A 84 12.17 14.02 10.72
N GLU A 85 11.17 14.20 9.87
CA GLU A 85 11.32 14.52 8.46
C GLU A 85 10.74 15.90 8.16
N HIS A 86 11.47 16.71 7.39
CA HIS A 86 10.95 17.94 6.80
C HIS A 86 10.18 17.60 5.52
N THR A 87 8.86 17.65 5.58
CA THR A 87 7.98 17.38 4.44
C THR A 87 7.52 18.69 3.78
N ALA A 88 6.84 18.59 2.64
CA ALA A 88 6.18 19.74 2.01
C ALA A 88 5.06 20.39 2.85
N TRP A 89 4.68 19.77 3.97
CA TRP A 89 3.65 20.26 4.92
C TRP A 89 4.21 20.59 6.31
N GLY A 90 5.54 20.56 6.48
CA GLY A 90 6.21 20.82 7.76
C GLY A 90 6.85 19.56 8.36
N LEU A 91 7.22 19.66 9.63
CA LEU A 91 7.85 18.56 10.38
C LEU A 91 6.84 17.43 10.62
N ALA A 92 7.23 16.20 10.29
CA ALA A 92 6.42 15.01 10.51
C ALA A 92 7.30 13.80 10.87
N HIS A 93 6.68 12.77 11.46
CA HIS A 93 7.27 11.45 11.62
C HIS A 93 6.73 10.49 10.55
N ARG A 94 7.56 9.56 10.09
CA ARG A 94 7.08 8.43 9.27
C ARG A 94 6.51 7.35 10.18
N ILE A 95 5.45 6.67 9.74
CA ILE A 95 4.99 5.44 10.41
C ILE A 95 6.04 4.34 10.18
N ALA A 96 6.34 3.58 11.22
CA ALA A 96 7.23 2.44 11.14
C ALA A 96 6.72 1.42 10.12
N GLY A 97 7.64 0.86 9.33
CA GLY A 97 7.29 -0.22 8.40
C GLY A 97 6.77 -1.46 9.16
N PRO A 98 5.85 -2.25 8.56
CA PRO A 98 5.27 -3.43 9.21
C PRO A 98 6.25 -4.61 9.30
N LEU A 99 7.47 -4.45 8.77
CA LEU A 99 8.54 -5.44 8.81
C LEU A 99 9.88 -4.73 9.00
N ARG A 100 10.80 -5.38 9.72
CA ARG A 100 12.20 -4.98 9.83
C ARG A 100 13.09 -6.11 9.32
N ILE A 101 14.11 -5.76 8.54
CA ILE A 101 15.14 -6.69 8.09
C ILE A 101 16.46 -6.26 8.73
N ALA A 102 17.16 -7.20 9.37
CA ALA A 102 18.43 -6.90 10.04
C ALA A 102 19.45 -6.34 9.04
N GLY A 103 20.07 -5.21 9.40
CA GLY A 103 21.05 -4.52 8.57
C GLY A 103 20.46 -3.73 7.39
N VAL A 104 19.13 -3.63 7.27
CA VAL A 104 18.46 -2.84 6.23
C VAL A 104 17.65 -1.73 6.87
N ASP A 105 18.02 -0.50 6.56
CA ASP A 105 17.24 0.68 6.93
C ASP A 105 16.20 0.97 5.85
N LEU A 106 14.92 0.83 6.21
CA LEU A 106 13.80 1.23 5.35
C LEU A 106 13.68 2.76 5.36
N ARG A 107 14.41 3.41 4.45
CA ARG A 107 14.44 4.86 4.28
C ARG A 107 14.21 5.26 2.82
N TRP A 108 13.68 6.47 2.65
CA TRP A 108 13.57 7.14 1.35
C TRP A 108 14.52 8.32 1.34
N ASP A 109 15.28 8.48 0.26
CA ASP A 109 16.14 9.65 0.08
C ASP A 109 15.34 10.96 -0.08
N PRO A 110 14.24 11.01 -0.88
CA PRO A 110 13.39 12.19 -0.92
C PRO A 110 12.38 12.20 0.24
N PRO A 111 12.12 13.39 0.82
CA PRO A 111 11.08 13.53 1.84
C PRO A 111 9.69 13.38 1.23
N ALA A 112 8.67 13.13 2.09
CA ALA A 112 7.29 13.20 1.64
C ALA A 112 6.96 14.58 1.05
N GLY A 113 6.39 14.58 -0.15
CA GLY A 113 6.17 15.79 -0.95
C GLY A 113 4.82 15.80 -1.64
N ARG A 114 4.47 16.97 -2.21
CA ARG A 114 3.21 17.16 -2.93
C ARG A 114 3.13 16.23 -4.14
N LEU A 115 1.94 15.72 -4.41
CA LEU A 115 1.67 14.95 -5.62
C LEU A 115 2.05 15.77 -6.86
N GLY A 116 2.80 15.15 -7.78
CA GLY A 116 3.27 15.79 -9.01
C GLY A 116 4.48 16.72 -8.85
N ALA A 117 5.10 16.80 -7.67
CA ALA A 117 6.30 17.62 -7.46
C ALA A 117 7.60 17.02 -8.05
N ALA A 118 7.63 15.69 -8.25
CA ALA A 118 8.78 15.02 -8.81
C ALA A 118 8.92 15.30 -10.31
N ALA A 119 10.15 15.53 -10.77
CA ALA A 119 10.40 15.57 -12.20
C ALA A 119 10.09 14.22 -12.84
N SER A 120 9.44 14.26 -14.00
CA SER A 120 9.12 13.12 -14.86
C SER A 120 10.42 12.54 -15.45
N ARG A 121 11.20 11.82 -14.65
CA ARG A 121 12.47 11.16 -15.02
C ARG A 121 12.44 9.71 -14.53
N TRP A 122 12.84 8.79 -15.39
CA TRP A 122 12.99 7.37 -15.07
C TRP A 122 14.43 6.99 -15.41
N PRO A 123 15.16 6.32 -14.50
CA PRO A 123 16.47 5.75 -14.81
C PRO A 123 16.39 4.61 -15.81
#